data_AF-A0A9W8C5V9-F1
#
_entry.id   AF-A0A9W8C5V9-F1
#
_cell.length_a   1.000
_cell.length_b   1.000
_cell.length_c   1.000
_cell.angle_alpha   90.00
_cell.angle_beta   90.00
_cell.angle_gamma   90.00
#
_symmetry.space_group_name_H-M   'P 1'
#
loop_
_entity.id
_entity.type
_entity.pdbx_description
1 polymer ?
#
loop_
_entity_poly.entity_id
_entity_poly.type
_entity_poly.pdbx_seq_one_letter_code
_entity_poly.pdbx_strand_id
1 'polypeptide(L)'
;MTKEGCENKSASLTKEFYWIGLNDLETEGRWVWVNNQTLNETGVQFWYKRESEQSEPDNWKEEDPSGENCACVDLKISHIWYDVSCKRNIKFICEKKNKHTFPFLDDKEL
;
A
#
# COMPACT_ATOMS: atom_id res chain seq x y z
N MET A 1 6.38 7.09 20.85
CA MET A 1 7.10 7.25 19.57
C MET A 1 6.07 7.71 18.56
N THR A 2 6.21 8.90 17.98
CA THR A 2 5.33 9.34 16.90
C THR A 2 5.79 8.65 15.62
N LYS A 3 4.96 7.78 15.04
CA LYS A 3 5.25 7.16 13.74
C LYS A 3 5.23 8.23 12.64
N GLU A 4 6.38 8.56 12.06
CA GLU A 4 6.48 9.48 10.91
C GLU A 4 6.13 8.84 9.55
N GLY A 5 5.30 7.79 9.54
CA GLY A 5 4.73 7.20 8.33
C GLY A 5 3.49 7.99 7.90
N CYS A 6 3.29 8.25 6.62
CA CYS A 6 2.12 8.87 5.97
C CYS A 6 1.46 10.12 6.61
N GLU A 7 2.21 11.05 7.23
CA GLU A 7 1.68 12.32 7.78
C GLU A 7 1.76 13.50 6.79
N ASN A 8 0.73 14.36 6.77
CA ASN A 8 0.73 15.64 6.06
C ASN A 8 1.28 16.77 6.98
N LYS A 9 2.59 17.05 6.95
CA LYS A 9 3.16 18.26 7.58
C LYS A 9 3.78 19.20 6.53
N SER A 10 3.54 20.49 6.74
CA SER A 10 3.77 21.60 5.80
C SER A 10 5.24 21.84 5.41
N ALA A 11 5.45 22.02 4.10
CA ALA A 11 6.52 22.73 3.39
C ALA A 11 7.95 22.75 3.97
N SER A 12 8.62 21.61 3.93
CA SER A 12 10.00 21.45 3.41
C SER A 12 10.30 19.95 3.32
N LEU A 13 10.70 19.45 2.14
CA LEU A 13 10.82 18.01 1.81
C LEU A 13 9.55 17.18 2.13
N THR A 14 8.40 17.59 1.60
CA THR A 14 7.14 16.87 1.84
C THR A 14 7.20 15.46 1.23
N LYS A 15 7.28 14.42 2.07
CA LYS A 15 7.03 13.03 1.68
C LYS A 15 5.68 12.98 0.96
N GLU A 16 5.63 12.33 -0.20
CA GLU A 16 4.38 12.19 -0.95
C GLU A 16 3.88 10.76 -0.83
N PHE A 17 2.85 10.63 -0.01
CA PHE A 17 2.23 9.37 0.26
C PHE A 17 0.97 9.19 -0.57
N TYR A 18 0.85 8.01 -1.14
CA TYR A 18 -0.31 7.62 -1.92
C TYR A 18 -0.85 6.30 -1.41
N TRP A 19 -2.16 6.21 -1.24
CA TRP A 19 -2.82 4.92 -1.09
C TRP A 19 -2.56 4.03 -2.29
N ILE A 20 -2.24 2.79 -2.00
CA ILE A 20 -2.27 1.68 -2.95
C ILE A 20 -3.43 0.76 -2.59
N GLY A 21 -3.77 -0.16 -3.49
CA GLY A 21 -4.91 -1.05 -3.29
C GLY A 21 -4.68 -2.18 -2.27
N LEU A 22 -3.74 -2.09 -1.34
CA LEU A 22 -3.37 -3.17 -0.42
C LEU A 22 -3.92 -2.87 0.99
N ASN A 23 -4.60 -3.83 1.61
CA ASN A 23 -5.26 -3.70 2.91
C ASN A 23 -5.38 -5.07 3.61
N ASP A 24 -5.65 -5.08 4.91
CA ASP A 24 -5.99 -6.29 5.69
C ASP A 24 -7.28 -6.10 6.51
N LEU A 25 -8.18 -5.23 6.04
CA LEU A 25 -9.45 -4.85 6.68
C LEU A 25 -10.35 -6.03 7.07
N GLU A 26 -10.34 -7.12 6.30
CA GLU A 26 -11.18 -8.30 6.58
C GLU A 26 -10.59 -9.21 7.65
N THR A 27 -9.26 -9.32 7.71
CA THR A 27 -8.55 -10.24 8.61
C THR A 27 -7.16 -9.68 8.84
N GLU A 28 -6.96 -9.15 10.04
CA GLU A 28 -5.68 -8.61 10.53
C GLU A 28 -4.50 -9.54 10.20
N GLY A 29 -3.45 -8.97 9.59
CA GLY A 29 -2.25 -9.69 9.15
C GLY A 29 -2.40 -10.46 7.83
N ARG A 30 -3.62 -10.54 7.25
CA ARG A 30 -3.85 -11.10 5.91
C ARG A 30 -4.05 -9.97 4.90
N TRP A 31 -2.94 -9.56 4.30
CA TRP A 31 -2.93 -8.51 3.28
C TRP A 31 -3.48 -8.98 1.92
N VAL A 32 -4.44 -8.22 1.39
CA VAL A 32 -5.18 -8.49 0.17
C VAL A 32 -5.23 -7.22 -0.70
N TRP A 33 -5.02 -7.40 -2.00
CA TRP A 33 -5.20 -6.35 -2.99
C TRP A 33 -6.69 -6.16 -3.31
N VAL A 34 -7.11 -4.94 -3.66
CA VAL A 34 -8.50 -4.62 -4.06
C VAL A 34 -9.03 -5.43 -5.26
N ASN A 35 -8.17 -6.15 -5.97
CA ASN A 35 -8.53 -7.10 -7.03
C ASN A 35 -8.72 -8.55 -6.53
N ASN A 36 -8.80 -8.74 -5.20
CA ASN A 36 -8.93 -10.01 -4.48
C ASN A 36 -7.70 -10.94 -4.51
N GLN A 37 -6.56 -10.51 -5.06
CA GLN A 37 -5.32 -11.29 -4.96
C GLN A 37 -4.70 -11.10 -3.58
N THR A 38 -4.20 -12.17 -2.97
CA THR A 38 -3.47 -12.05 -1.70
C THR A 38 -2.05 -11.54 -1.95
N LEU A 39 -1.45 -10.88 -0.94
CA LEU A 39 -0.07 -10.43 -1.05
C LEU A 39 0.89 -11.59 -1.33
N ASN A 40 0.65 -12.74 -0.70
CA ASN A 40 1.42 -13.98 -0.90
C ASN A 40 1.30 -14.53 -2.33
N GLU A 41 0.12 -14.46 -2.96
CA GLU A 41 -0.05 -14.87 -4.36
C GLU A 41 0.76 -13.99 -5.32
N THR A 42 0.81 -12.68 -5.05
CA THR A 42 1.59 -11.76 -5.90
C THR A 42 3.10 -11.81 -5.61
N GLY A 43 3.51 -12.22 -4.41
CA GLY A 43 4.91 -12.34 -3.99
C GLY A 43 5.67 -11.01 -3.82
N VAL A 44 5.04 -9.87 -4.09
CA VAL A 44 5.67 -8.56 -4.03
C VAL A 44 5.59 -8.00 -2.62
N GLN A 45 6.73 -7.67 -2.01
CA GLN A 45 6.76 -7.06 -0.67
C GLN A 45 7.78 -5.92 -0.62
N PHE A 46 7.30 -4.69 -0.44
CA PHE A 46 8.15 -3.50 -0.31
C PHE A 46 7.96 -2.78 1.03
N TRP A 47 7.53 -3.50 2.07
CA TRP A 47 7.38 -2.96 3.41
C TRP A 47 8.66 -2.32 3.94
N TYR A 48 8.54 -1.16 4.56
CA TYR A 48 9.67 -0.47 5.19
C TYR A 48 10.31 -1.34 6.27
N LYS A 49 11.64 -1.52 6.17
CA LYS A 49 12.44 -2.27 7.14
C LYS A 49 13.16 -1.32 8.08
N ARG A 50 13.03 -1.55 9.37
CA ARG A 50 13.75 -0.84 10.44
C ARG A 50 14.86 -1.74 10.97
N GLU A 51 16.01 -1.16 11.29
CA GLU A 51 17.17 -1.93 11.81
C GLU A 51 17.03 -2.31 13.28
N SER A 52 16.40 -1.45 14.09
CA SER A 52 16.34 -1.58 15.55
C SER A 52 14.92 -1.75 16.11
N GLU A 53 13.91 -1.76 15.24
CA GLU A 53 12.49 -1.74 15.59
C GLU A 53 11.70 -2.73 14.74
N GLN A 54 10.44 -2.97 15.12
CA GLN A 54 9.50 -3.72 14.30
C GLN A 54 9.40 -3.04 12.93
N SER A 55 9.64 -3.83 11.88
CA SER A 55 9.44 -3.36 10.50
C SER A 55 7.95 -3.34 10.18
N GLU A 56 7.58 -2.55 9.16
CA GLU A 56 6.21 -2.55 8.67
C GLU A 56 5.85 -3.92 8.05
N PRO A 57 4.57 -4.31 8.06
CA PRO A 57 3.48 -3.66 8.79
C PRO A 57 3.56 -3.96 10.29
N ASP A 58 3.33 -2.96 11.15
CA ASP A 58 3.45 -3.12 12.61
C ASP A 58 2.12 -2.96 13.38
N ASN A 59 1.04 -2.60 12.68
CA ASN A 59 -0.31 -2.43 13.20
C ASN A 59 -0.39 -1.48 14.41
N TRP A 60 0.10 -0.25 14.28
CA TRP A 60 0.12 0.71 15.37
C TRP A 60 -1.29 1.24 15.72
N LYS A 61 -1.73 1.05 16.97
CA LYS A 61 -3.14 1.31 17.37
C LYS A 61 -3.40 2.64 18.09
N GLU A 62 -2.40 3.52 18.14
CA GLU A 62 -2.54 4.79 18.88
C GLU A 62 -3.43 5.80 18.14
N GLU A 63 -3.34 5.85 16.80
CA GLU A 63 -4.21 6.70 15.98
C GLU A 63 -5.60 6.10 15.79
N ASP A 64 -5.69 4.77 15.62
CA ASP A 64 -6.94 4.06 15.40
C ASP A 64 -6.98 2.77 16.23
N PRO A 65 -7.96 2.59 17.13
CA PRO A 65 -8.08 1.37 17.92
C PRO A 65 -8.25 0.09 17.07
N SER A 66 -8.76 0.21 15.84
CA SER A 66 -8.82 -0.93 14.92
C SER A 66 -7.48 -1.28 14.30
N GLY A 67 -6.48 -0.39 14.40
CA GLY A 67 -5.17 -0.60 13.82
C GLY A 67 -4.94 0.03 12.44
N GLU A 68 -3.76 -0.22 11.91
CA GLU A 68 -3.28 0.30 10.62
C GLU A 68 -3.63 -0.67 9.49
N ASN A 69 -4.84 -0.55 8.96
CA ASN A 69 -5.39 -1.58 8.08
C ASN A 69 -5.23 -1.27 6.56
N CYS A 70 -4.56 -0.19 6.20
CA CYS A 70 -4.41 0.27 4.82
C CYS A 70 -2.96 0.58 4.49
N ALA A 71 -2.51 0.19 3.29
CA ALA A 71 -1.14 0.44 2.84
C ALA A 71 -1.00 1.72 2.00
N CYS A 72 0.01 2.52 2.29
CA CYS A 72 0.45 3.66 1.48
C CYS A 72 1.89 3.47 1.01
N VAL A 73 2.24 4.12 -0.11
CA VAL A 73 3.61 4.15 -0.65
C VAL A 73 4.19 5.57 -0.56
N ASP A 74 5.47 5.69 -0.18
CA ASP A 74 6.25 6.93 -0.33
C ASP A 74 6.90 6.97 -1.73
N LEU A 75 6.40 7.82 -2.62
CA LEU A 75 6.95 7.93 -3.98
C LEU A 75 8.21 8.79 -4.09
N LYS A 76 8.57 9.57 -3.07
CA LYS A 76 9.70 10.52 -3.18
C LYS A 76 11.01 9.93 -2.72
N ILE A 77 11.00 9.08 -1.71
CA ILE A 77 12.23 8.65 -1.05
C ILE A 77 12.67 7.25 -1.49
N SER A 78 11.74 6.30 -1.66
CA SER A 78 12.17 4.90 -1.82
C SER A 78 11.13 3.90 -2.35
N HIS A 79 9.91 4.32 -2.72
CA HIS A 79 8.83 3.42 -3.17
C HIS A 79 8.49 2.30 -2.16
N ILE A 80 8.75 2.54 -0.88
CA ILE A 80 8.48 1.62 0.22
C ILE A 80 7.06 1.78 0.75
N TRP A 81 6.53 0.70 1.32
CA TRP A 81 5.19 0.63 1.87
C TRP A 81 5.17 0.80 3.39
N TYR A 82 4.09 1.40 3.85
CA TYR A 82 3.72 1.54 5.26
C TYR A 82 2.27 1.13 5.43
N ASP A 83 1.94 0.46 6.51
CA ASP A 83 0.58 0.38 7.00
C ASP A 83 0.27 1.64 7.80
N VAL A 84 -0.94 2.17 7.63
CA VAL A 84 -1.45 3.32 8.40
C VAL A 84 -2.95 3.21 8.59
N SER A 85 -3.51 4.02 9.49
CA SER A 85 -4.96 4.11 9.65
C SER A 85 -5.61 4.52 8.32
N CYS A 86 -6.59 3.72 7.89
CA CYS A 86 -7.41 3.97 6.71
C CYS A 86 -8.16 5.31 6.77
N LYS A 87 -8.27 5.93 7.95
CA LYS A 87 -8.96 7.22 8.14
C LYS A 87 -8.11 8.42 7.68
N ARG A 88 -6.85 8.21 7.33
CA ARG A 88 -5.98 9.29 6.86
C ARG A 88 -6.42 9.83 5.51
N ASN A 89 -6.33 11.14 5.36
CA ASN A 89 -6.67 11.84 4.12
C ASN A 89 -5.41 12.11 3.29
N ILE A 90 -5.07 11.15 2.43
CA ILE A 90 -3.95 11.25 1.47
C ILE A 90 -4.44 10.91 0.05
N LYS A 91 -3.63 11.22 -0.97
CA LYS A 91 -3.93 10.92 -2.37
C LYS A 91 -3.87 9.41 -2.63
N PHE A 92 -4.33 8.94 -3.79
CA PHE A 92 -4.33 7.52 -4.16
C PHE A 92 -3.88 7.31 -5.60
N ILE A 93 -3.39 6.11 -5.92
CA ILE A 93 -3.02 5.67 -7.27
C ILE A 93 -4.07 4.68 -7.77
N CYS A 94 -4.55 4.85 -8.99
CA CYS A 94 -5.43 3.89 -9.65
C CYS A 94 -4.68 3.06 -10.69
N GLU A 95 -4.96 1.76 -10.71
CA GLU A 95 -4.56 0.87 -11.79
C GLU A 95 -5.67 0.77 -12.86
N LYS A 96 -5.30 0.74 -14.13
CA LYS A 96 -6.22 0.46 -15.23
C LYS A 96 -5.54 -0.45 -16.25
N LYS A 97 -6.20 -1.54 -16.62
CA LYS A 97 -5.75 -2.39 -17.73
C LYS A 97 -5.67 -1.56 -19.01
N ASN A 98 -4.54 -1.65 -19.70
CA ASN A 98 -4.39 -1.01 -20.99
C ASN A 98 -5.28 -1.74 -22.01
N LYS A 99 -6.19 -1.03 -22.67
CA LYS A 99 -7.09 -1.61 -23.69
C LYS A 99 -6.37 -1.89 -25.02
N HIS A 100 -5.08 -1.54 -25.13
CA HIS A 100 -4.25 -1.77 -26.32
C HIS A 100 -3.42 -3.05 -26.26
N THR A 101 -3.87 -4.09 -25.54
CA THR A 101 -3.54 -5.46 -25.98
C THR A 101 -4.17 -5.63 -27.35
N PHE A 102 -3.35 -5.48 -28.40
CA PHE A 102 -3.75 -5.68 -29.78
C PHE A 102 -4.48 -7.03 -29.91
N PRO A 103 -5.69 -7.07 -30.50
CA PRO A 103 -6.52 -8.28 -30.60
C PRO A 103 -6.01 -9.30 -31.64
N PHE A 104 -4.69 -9.42 -31.84
CA PHE A 104 -4.16 -10.16 -32.99
C PHE A 104 -3.86 -11.65 -32.78
N LEU A 105 -4.19 -12.25 -31.63
CA LEU A 105 -3.92 -13.68 -31.40
C LEU A 105 -5.01 -14.42 -30.61
N ASP A 106 -6.30 -14.19 -30.90
CA ASP A 106 -7.38 -15.10 -30.46
C ASP A 106 -8.18 -15.76 -31.62
N ASP A 107 -7.80 -15.55 -32.89
CA ASP A 107 -8.45 -16.22 -34.04
C ASP A 107 -7.55 -17.26 -34.73
N LYS A 108 -6.83 -18.08 -33.95
CA LYS A 108 -6.26 -19.33 -34.45
C LYS A 108 -6.42 -20.47 -33.44
N GLU A 109 -7.66 -20.92 -33.28
CA GLU A 109 -7.92 -22.35 -33.05
C GLU A 109 -8.81 -22.88 -34.19
N LEU A 110 -8.23 -23.88 -34.88
CA LEU A 110 -8.80 -24.94 -35.76
C LEU A 110 -9.91 -24.59 -36.76
#